data_AF-A0A8X6FVY4-F1
#
_entry.id   AF-A0A8X6FVY4-F1
#
_cell.length_a   1.000
_cell.length_b   1.000
_cell.length_c   1.000
_cell.angle_alpha   90.00
_cell.angle_beta   90.00
_cell.angle_gamma   90.00
#
_symmetry.space_group_name_H-M   'P 1'
#
loop_
_entity.id
_entity.type
_entity.pdbx_description
1 polymer ?
#
loop_
_entity_poly.entity_id
_entity_poly.type
_entity_poly.pdbx_seq_one_letter_code
_entity_poly.pdbx_strand_id
1 'polypeptide(L)'
;MSIIRNYNIDNNTLVQLKTNGSKSLVVIPKAMRQQTLLACHDDVGHMDAKKTLYKLQQRYWWPKMRKYCKTYVRSCYKCQIVNRRTANAYGLLQQLPIPTTPWEIVSSDHVICLPLIKAGNTNMFVQIDHATRYV
;
A
#
# COMPACT_ATOMS: atom_id res chain seq x y z
N MET A 1 21.67 10.51 -40.37
CA MET A 1 20.19 10.45 -40.39
C MET A 1 19.74 9.22 -39.63
N SER A 2 19.27 9.38 -38.39
CA SER A 2 18.92 8.27 -37.49
C SER A 2 17.48 7.82 -37.76
N ILE A 3 17.32 6.60 -38.28
CA ILE A 3 16.02 5.96 -38.50
C ILE A 3 15.45 5.57 -37.14
N ILE A 4 14.41 6.28 -36.71
CA ILE A 4 13.60 5.96 -35.54
C ILE A 4 12.78 4.70 -35.88
N ARG A 5 13.37 3.50 -35.69
CA ARG A 5 12.86 2.24 -36.25
C ARG A 5 11.50 1.74 -35.72
N ASN A 6 10.87 2.41 -34.75
CA ASN A 6 9.67 1.90 -34.05
C ASN A 6 8.58 2.95 -33.78
N TYR A 7 8.49 4.03 -34.56
CA TYR A 7 7.45 5.04 -34.37
C TYR A 7 6.79 5.38 -35.70
N ASN A 8 5.50 5.69 -35.64
CA ASN A 8 4.71 6.12 -36.78
C ASN A 8 3.77 7.26 -36.34
N ILE A 9 3.29 8.06 -37.29
CA ILE A 9 2.20 9.01 -37.06
C ILE A 9 0.94 8.40 -37.64
N ASP A 10 -0.07 8.18 -36.80
CA ASP A 10 -1.39 7.70 -37.17
C ASP A 10 -2.43 8.76 -36.80
N ASN A 11 -3.20 9.26 -37.79
CA ASN A 11 -4.19 10.32 -37.58
C ASN A 11 -3.66 11.51 -36.75
N ASN A 12 -2.52 12.07 -37.17
CA ASN A 12 -1.81 13.17 -36.47
C ASN A 12 -1.37 12.86 -35.03
N THR A 13 -1.36 11.57 -34.64
CA THR A 13 -0.94 11.10 -33.33
C THR A 13 0.32 10.26 -33.45
N LEU A 14 1.36 10.59 -32.67
CA LEU A 14 2.56 9.76 -32.61
C LEU A 14 2.27 8.45 -31.89
N VAL A 15 2.53 7.32 -32.54
CA VAL A 15 2.39 5.98 -31.98
C VAL A 15 3.73 5.25 -31.97
N GLN A 16 3.97 4.46 -30.93
CA GLN A 16 5.09 3.53 -30.85
C GLN A 16 4.62 2.14 -31.31
N LEU A 17 5.33 1.57 -32.27
CA LEU A 17 5.14 0.20 -32.75
C LEU A 17 5.83 -0.76 -31.78
N LYS A 18 5.11 -1.77 -31.26
CA LYS A 18 5.75 -2.87 -30.55
C LYS A 18 6.41 -3.82 -31.55
N THR A 19 7.56 -4.37 -31.16
CA THR A 19 8.37 -5.35 -31.91
C THR A 19 7.60 -6.58 -32.39
N ASN A 20 6.43 -6.86 -31.79
CA ASN A 20 5.64 -8.05 -32.05
C ASN A 20 4.55 -7.82 -33.12
N GLY A 21 4.49 -6.62 -33.72
CA GLY A 21 3.58 -6.30 -34.84
C GLY A 21 2.10 -6.11 -34.49
N SER A 22 1.64 -6.59 -33.33
CA SER A 22 0.18 -6.68 -33.06
C SER A 22 -0.45 -5.45 -32.38
N LYS A 23 0.32 -4.51 -31.83
CA LYS A 23 -0.25 -3.39 -31.06
C LYS A 23 0.61 -2.14 -31.03
N SER A 24 0.05 -1.02 -31.50
CA SER A 24 0.62 0.33 -31.40
C SER A 24 0.20 0.99 -30.08
N LEU A 25 1.09 1.77 -29.46
CA LEU A 25 0.82 2.54 -28.24
C LEU A 25 0.88 4.03 -28.54
N VAL A 26 -0.09 4.80 -28.07
CA VAL A 26 -0.11 6.25 -28.23
C VAL A 26 1.01 6.88 -27.40
N VAL A 27 1.85 7.69 -28.03
CA VAL A 27 2.95 8.39 -27.36
C VAL A 27 2.41 9.66 -26.72
N ILE A 28 2.49 9.74 -25.39
CA ILE A 28 1.92 10.87 -24.65
C ILE A 28 2.93 12.02 -24.51
N PRO A 29 2.60 13.23 -25.02
CA PRO A 29 3.40 14.44 -24.84
C PRO A 29 3.55 14.79 -23.35
N LYS A 30 4.66 15.44 -22.99
CA LYS A 30 4.99 15.75 -21.59
C LYS A 30 3.84 16.47 -20.86
N ALA A 31 3.18 17.41 -21.52
CA ALA A 31 2.07 18.20 -20.97
C ALA A 31 0.86 17.36 -20.55
N MET A 32 0.61 16.23 -21.22
CA MET A 32 -0.58 15.40 -20.98
C MET A 32 -0.34 14.24 -20.01
N ARG A 33 0.92 13.92 -19.69
CA ARG A 33 1.27 12.73 -18.87
C ARG A 33 0.62 12.73 -17.50
N GLN A 34 0.51 13.90 -16.87
CA GLN A 34 -0.12 14.02 -15.56
C GLN A 34 -1.62 13.72 -15.63
N GLN A 35 -2.32 14.31 -16.59
CA GLN A 35 -3.75 14.06 -16.82
C GLN A 35 -4.03 12.59 -17.17
N THR A 36 -3.18 11.98 -18.00
CA THR A 36 -3.29 10.54 -18.32
C THR A 36 -3.12 9.66 -17.09
N LEU A 37 -2.20 10.03 -16.18
CA LEU A 37 -2.00 9.30 -14.93
C LEU A 37 -3.17 9.46 -13.97
N LEU A 38 -3.70 10.67 -13.84
CA LEU A 38 -4.87 10.96 -13.03
C LEU A 38 -6.04 10.08 -13.46
N ALA A 39 -6.33 10.05 -14.77
CA ALA A 39 -7.39 9.20 -15.33
C ALA A 39 -7.14 7.69 -15.16
N CYS A 40 -5.88 7.26 -14.98
CA CYS A 40 -5.55 5.84 -14.79
C CYS A 40 -5.40 5.43 -13.32
N HIS A 41 -5.25 6.38 -12.41
CA HIS A 41 -5.02 6.16 -10.99
C HIS A 41 -6.19 6.65 -10.15
N ASP A 42 -6.46 7.95 -10.17
CA ASP A 42 -7.47 8.60 -9.32
C ASP A 42 -8.89 8.16 -9.71
N ASP A 43 -9.22 8.24 -11.00
CA ASP A 43 -10.58 7.97 -11.51
C ASP A 43 -10.95 6.47 -11.50
N VAL A 44 -9.98 5.59 -11.23
CA VAL A 44 -10.12 4.12 -11.32
C VAL A 44 -9.91 3.46 -9.96
N GLY A 45 -9.91 4.24 -8.87
CA GLY A 45 -9.89 3.70 -7.51
C GLY A 45 -8.50 3.52 -6.91
N HIS A 46 -7.55 4.41 -7.21
CA HIS A 46 -6.28 4.54 -6.47
C HIS A 46 -5.43 3.26 -6.41
N MET A 47 -5.39 2.52 -7.52
CA MET A 47 -4.61 1.29 -7.64
C MET A 47 -3.12 1.50 -7.34
N ASP A 48 -2.46 0.42 -6.90
CA ASP A 48 -1.02 0.41 -6.70
C ASP A 48 -0.25 0.75 -7.99
N ALA A 49 1.00 1.18 -7.83
CA ALA A 49 1.83 1.64 -8.95
C ALA A 49 2.05 0.57 -10.03
N LYS A 50 2.00 -0.73 -9.68
CA LYS A 50 2.20 -1.83 -10.63
C LYS A 50 0.95 -2.01 -11.50
N LYS A 51 -0.23 -1.99 -10.89
CA LYS A 51 -1.54 -2.07 -11.56
C LYS A 51 -1.81 -0.82 -12.41
N THR A 52 -1.53 0.38 -11.89
CA THR A 52 -1.63 1.63 -12.67
C THR A 52 -0.70 1.59 -13.88
N LEU A 53 0.54 1.15 -13.71
CA LEU A 53 1.48 1.02 -14.83
C LEU A 53 1.01 0.00 -15.87
N TYR A 54 0.49 -1.15 -15.42
CA TYR A 54 -0.07 -2.16 -16.31
C TYR A 54 -1.20 -1.57 -17.17
N LYS A 55 -2.14 -0.84 -16.57
CA LYS A 55 -3.22 -0.16 -17.28
C LYS A 55 -2.70 0.87 -18.30
N LEU A 56 -1.72 1.69 -17.91
CA LEU A 56 -1.08 2.65 -18.82
C LEU A 56 -0.45 1.94 -20.05
N GLN A 57 0.30 0.87 -19.81
CA GLN A 57 1.03 0.13 -20.86
C GLN A 57 0.12 -0.59 -21.88
N GLN A 58 -1.19 -0.66 -21.61
CA GLN A 58 -2.13 -1.22 -22.56
C GLN A 58 -2.44 -0.27 -23.73
N ARG A 59 -2.31 1.04 -23.54
CA ARG A 59 -2.74 2.06 -24.52
C ARG A 59 -1.68 3.13 -24.79
N TYR A 60 -0.81 3.41 -23.83
CA TYR A 60 0.08 4.57 -23.85
C TYR A 60 1.54 4.20 -23.69
N TRP A 61 2.41 5.06 -24.19
CA TRP A 61 3.84 4.98 -24.00
C TRP A 61 4.49 6.35 -23.85
N TRP A 62 5.53 6.43 -23.01
CA TRP A 62 6.52 7.51 -23.04
C TRP A 62 7.82 7.06 -22.35
N PRO A 63 8.95 7.74 -22.63
CA PRO A 63 10.21 7.45 -21.96
C PRO A 63 10.10 7.57 -20.44
N LYS A 64 10.64 6.60 -19.70
CA LYS A 64 10.65 6.58 -18.22
C LYS A 64 9.26 6.53 -17.58
N MET A 65 8.22 6.08 -18.29
CA MET A 65 6.84 5.95 -17.79
C MET A 65 6.72 5.21 -16.45
N ARG A 66 7.46 4.10 -16.28
CA ARG A 66 7.50 3.36 -15.00
C ARG A 66 7.93 4.23 -13.82
N LYS A 67 9.00 5.03 -13.98
CA LYS A 67 9.50 5.93 -12.93
C LYS A 67 8.49 7.03 -12.64
N TYR A 68 7.88 7.59 -13.69
CA TYR A 68 6.88 8.65 -13.57
C TYR A 68 5.63 8.16 -12.81
N CYS A 69 5.08 7.00 -13.21
CA CYS A 69 3.96 6.35 -12.52
C CYS A 69 4.26 6.06 -11.05
N LYS A 70 5.43 5.46 -10.75
CA LYS A 70 5.84 5.17 -9.37
C LYS A 70 5.92 6.44 -8.51
N THR A 71 6.44 7.52 -9.07
CA THR A 71 6.57 8.81 -8.36
C THR A 71 5.20 9.41 -8.08
N TYR A 72 4.32 9.43 -9.10
CA TYR A 72 2.95 9.94 -8.99
C TYR A 72 2.12 9.21 -7.93
N VAL A 73 2.09 7.87 -7.97
CA VAL A 73 1.34 7.07 -7.00
C VAL A 73 1.92 7.23 -5.59
N ARG A 74 3.26 7.32 -5.47
CA ARG A 74 3.92 7.57 -4.17
C ARG A 74 3.59 8.95 -3.60
N SER A 75 3.30 9.95 -4.43
CA SER A 75 2.88 11.30 -3.99
C SER A 75 1.37 11.44 -3.78
N CYS A 76 0.56 10.43 -4.08
CA CYS A 76 -0.89 10.52 -3.91
C CYS A 76 -1.27 10.53 -2.42
N TYR A 77 -1.84 11.63 -1.94
CA TYR A 77 -2.27 11.82 -0.54
C TYR A 77 -3.26 10.75 -0.07
N LYS A 78 -4.29 10.45 -0.88
CA LYS A 78 -5.29 9.42 -0.56
C LYS A 78 -4.65 8.05 -0.38
N CYS A 79 -3.73 7.67 -1.28
CA CYS A 79 -2.99 6.42 -1.15
C CYS A 79 -2.07 6.40 0.07
N GLN A 80 -1.49 7.53 0.47
CA GLN A 80 -0.60 7.60 1.64
C GLN A 80 -1.35 7.43 2.97
N ILE A 81 -2.60 7.89 3.04
CA ILE A 81 -3.44 7.72 4.24
C ILE A 81 -4.05 6.33 4.30
N VAL A 82 -4.60 5.86 3.18
CA VAL A 82 -5.40 4.62 3.16
C VAL A 82 -4.52 3.38 3.13
N ASN A 83 -3.43 3.39 2.37
CA ASN A 83 -2.56 2.22 2.35
C ASN A 83 -1.84 2.14 3.69
N ARG A 84 -2.17 1.10 4.45
CA ARG A 84 -1.28 0.61 5.51
C ARG A 84 0.10 0.50 4.87
N ARG A 85 1.05 1.28 5.37
CA ARG A 85 2.46 0.95 5.18
C ARG A 85 2.53 -0.52 5.60
N THR A 86 3.03 -1.40 4.73
CA THR A 86 3.65 -2.63 5.23
C THR A 86 4.71 -2.12 6.19
N ALA A 87 4.34 -2.08 7.46
CA ALA A 87 5.21 -1.57 8.50
C ALA A 87 6.52 -2.35 8.35
N ASN A 88 7.62 -1.70 8.66
CA ASN A 88 8.83 -2.44 9.01
C ASN A 88 8.40 -3.58 9.95
N ALA A 89 8.98 -4.78 9.80
CA ALA A 89 8.74 -5.89 10.72
C ALA A 89 8.69 -5.32 12.14
N TYR A 90 7.67 -5.67 12.93
CA TYR A 90 7.21 -5.03 14.17
C TYR A 90 8.25 -4.95 15.33
N GLY A 91 9.55 -4.89 15.03
CA GLY A 91 10.62 -5.25 15.93
C GLY A 91 10.61 -6.74 16.20
N LEU A 92 11.67 -7.20 16.87
CA LEU A 92 11.58 -8.43 17.63
C LEU A 92 10.82 -8.11 18.92
N LEU A 93 9.94 -9.01 19.36
CA LEU A 93 9.34 -8.92 20.69
C LEU A 93 10.48 -8.91 21.72
N GLN A 94 10.52 -7.89 22.57
CA GLN A 94 11.44 -7.88 23.71
C GLN A 94 10.83 -8.71 24.83
N GLN A 95 11.53 -9.76 25.25
CA GLN A 95 11.14 -10.53 26.42
C GLN A 95 11.32 -9.66 27.67
N LEU A 96 10.31 -9.68 28.55
CA LEU A 96 10.46 -9.16 29.90
C LEU A 96 11.47 -10.01 30.67
N PRO A 97 12.24 -9.43 31.61
CA PRO A 97 13.09 -10.21 32.50
C PRO A 97 12.24 -11.24 33.27
N ILE A 98 12.84 -12.39 33.56
CA ILE A 98 12.18 -13.44 34.34
C ILE A 98 12.16 -12.96 35.80
N PRO A 99 10.98 -12.79 36.42
CA PRO A 99 10.90 -12.37 37.81
C PRO A 99 11.38 -13.48 38.73
N THR A 100 12.08 -13.11 39.79
CA THR A 100 12.71 -14.00 40.78
C THR A 100 11.94 -14.07 42.09
N THR A 101 11.12 -13.05 42.37
CA THR A 101 10.30 -12.97 43.59
C THR A 101 8.83 -12.70 43.28
N PRO A 102 7.89 -13.19 44.10
CA PRO A 102 6.48 -12.83 43.96
C PRO A 102 6.28 -11.31 43.98
N TRP A 103 5.34 -10.83 43.17
CA TRP A 103 4.94 -9.42 43.04
C TRP A 103 5.97 -8.51 42.34
N GLU A 104 7.05 -9.05 41.80
CA GLU A 104 8.06 -8.29 41.05
C GLU A 104 7.53 -7.78 39.70
N ILE A 105 6.74 -8.61 39.01
CA ILE A 105 6.09 -8.25 37.75
C ILE A 105 4.64 -8.73 37.81
N VAL A 106 3.71 -7.79 37.75
CA VAL A 106 2.26 -8.05 37.74
C VAL A 106 1.67 -7.49 36.46
N SER A 107 0.95 -8.32 35.71
CA SER A 107 0.08 -7.83 34.64
C SER A 107 -1.33 -7.67 35.16
N SER A 108 -2.06 -6.71 34.60
CA SER A 108 -3.45 -6.47 34.95
C SER A 108 -4.27 -6.25 33.68
N ASP A 109 -5.44 -6.86 33.60
CA ASP A 109 -6.33 -6.75 32.45
C ASP A 109 -7.80 -6.65 32.89
N HIS A 110 -8.63 -6.05 32.04
CA HIS A 110 -10.07 -5.97 32.23
C HIS A 110 -10.77 -6.81 31.19
N VAL A 111 -11.46 -7.85 31.63
CA VAL A 111 -12.42 -8.57 30.80
C VAL A 111 -13.75 -7.84 30.91
N ILE A 112 -14.14 -7.15 29.83
CA ILE A 112 -15.36 -6.35 29.78
C ILE A 112 -16.48 -7.04 29.00
N CYS A 113 -17.71 -6.54 29.16
CA CYS A 113 -18.88 -6.98 28.39
C CYS A 113 -19.27 -8.46 28.61
N LEU A 114 -19.10 -8.96 29.83
CA LEU A 114 -19.58 -10.29 30.22
C LEU A 114 -21.10 -10.27 30.47
N PRO A 115 -21.76 -11.45 30.42
CA PRO A 115 -23.16 -11.56 30.79
C PRO A 115 -23.42 -10.99 32.19
N LEU A 116 -24.51 -10.22 32.32
CA LEU A 116 -24.91 -9.64 33.59
C LEU A 116 -25.17 -10.76 34.61
N ILE A 117 -24.38 -10.80 35.67
CA ILE A 117 -24.61 -11.71 36.79
C ILE A 117 -25.63 -11.11 37.76
N LYS A 118 -26.21 -11.96 38.63
CA LYS A 118 -27.20 -11.53 39.65
C LYS A 118 -26.72 -10.40 40.55
N ALA A 119 -25.40 -10.28 40.78
CA ALA A 119 -24.78 -9.23 41.56
C ALA A 119 -24.64 -7.88 40.81
N GLY A 120 -25.04 -7.80 39.54
CA GLY A 120 -25.02 -6.56 38.75
C GLY A 120 -23.71 -6.28 38.00
N ASN A 121 -22.69 -7.15 38.12
CA ASN A 121 -21.40 -6.96 37.46
C ASN A 121 -21.39 -7.54 36.04
N THR A 122 -20.65 -6.88 35.14
CA THR A 122 -20.44 -7.31 33.74
C THR A 122 -18.95 -7.33 33.37
N ASN A 123 -18.06 -7.05 34.32
CA ASN A 123 -16.63 -6.93 34.09
C ASN A 123 -15.86 -7.73 35.14
N MET A 124 -14.68 -8.22 34.77
CA MET A 124 -13.71 -8.82 35.69
C MET A 124 -12.38 -8.09 35.56
N PHE A 125 -11.76 -7.79 36.70
CA PHE A 125 -10.38 -7.32 36.76
C PHE A 125 -9.49 -8.51 37.11
N VAL A 126 -8.51 -8.79 36.26
CA VAL A 126 -7.61 -9.94 36.39
C VAL A 126 -6.22 -9.40 36.68
N GLN A 127 -5.55 -9.95 37.69
CA GLN A 127 -4.15 -9.68 37.97
C GLN A 127 -3.38 -11.00 37.89
N ILE A 128 -2.19 -10.98 37.28
CA ILE A 128 -1.34 -12.17 37.20
C ILE A 128 0.04 -11.81 37.71
N ASP A 129 0.48 -12.51 38.76
CA ASP A 129 1.88 -12.47 39.20
C ASP A 129 2.73 -13.37 38.29
N HIS A 130 3.73 -12.79 37.64
CA HIS A 130 4.54 -13.51 36.64
C HIS A 130 5.57 -14.47 37.26
N ALA A 131 5.91 -14.31 38.54
CA ALA A 131 6.83 -15.22 39.24
C ALA A 131 6.14 -16.53 39.65
N THR A 132 4.93 -16.44 40.18
CA THR A 132 4.18 -17.59 40.71
C THR A 132 3.13 -18.13 39.75
N ARG A 133 2.74 -17.36 38.74
CA ARG A 133 1.56 -17.60 37.88
C ARG A 133 0.23 -17.59 38.64
N TYR A 134 0.21 -16.96 39.82
CA TYR A 134 -1.01 -16.75 40.58
C TYR A 134 -1.93 -15.74 39.88
N VAL A 135 -3.22 -16.04 39.84
CA VAL A 135 -4.30 -15.21 39.28
C VAL A 135 -5.35 -14.95 40.36
#